data_AF-A0A517T9P3-F1
#
_entry.id   AF-A0A517T9P3-F1
#
_cell.length_a   1.000
_cell.length_b   1.000
_cell.length_c   1.000
_cell.angle_alpha   90.00
_cell.angle_beta   90.00
_cell.angle_gamma   90.00
#
_symmetry.space_group_name_H-M   'P 1'
#
loop_
_entity.id
_entity.type
_entity.pdbx_description
1 polymer ?
#
loop_
_entity_poly.entity_id
_entity_poly.type
_entity_poly.pdbx_seq_one_letter_code
_entity_poly.pdbx_strand_id
1 'polypeptide(L)'
;MNSKDDQPTDSMTGPRHIEIVDESNDRLIFSLPSGGKNLTGLGIMALFWNGFMSFFTFFVGSELIDNGPLFFLCPAMFLLLFWGIGIAMAIYWLRMRLSSFLVLVESHRIAVQRSVLGWKSIDEEPLDEHSSAFLKEEYRENDTPIYSIRVVGSQGDTTFGTSLIKEDKDWLMNRINDFLGVSAEKRLPPERMQKDREPLKNVLKKTAEESELAQAIAPNQLDADSVVNIAIDETSRLRFWVPLVPEGNPRLLLRRIALALGFAWCVMMGLTVYSFSNSGGGFPILDLLLMAIMGTTGVIPLLVYIAAGSARITVTIWDKGVDVRWHWWMWGPRHFTPLSKIEKVVICEPRRNQRHKRELNFAPADGYCCCLVASSRTTTMTIFNGRKAAMDVAGITRHQLEQLGYSFPNRSTEYDS
;
A
#
# COMPACT_ATOMS: atom_id res chain seq x y z
N MET A 1 31.55 9.07 49.30
CA MET A 1 31.08 7.90 48.51
C MET A 1 29.66 8.22 48.08
N ASN A 2 29.50 8.76 46.86
CA ASN A 2 28.18 9.06 46.29
C ASN A 2 27.71 7.82 45.54
N SER A 3 26.66 7.18 46.07
CA SER A 3 25.90 6.14 45.38
C SER A 3 25.29 6.78 44.13
N LYS A 4 25.88 6.51 42.97
CA LYS A 4 25.18 6.59 41.70
C LYS A 4 24.21 5.41 41.71
N ASP A 5 22.97 5.69 42.06
CA ASP A 5 21.90 4.73 41.96
C ASP A 5 21.72 4.37 40.48
N ASP A 6 22.19 3.18 40.13
CA ASP A 6 21.80 2.46 38.93
C ASP A 6 20.33 2.07 39.07
N GLN A 7 19.42 3.01 38.82
CA GLN A 7 18.04 2.63 38.53
C GLN A 7 18.04 1.87 37.20
N PRO A 8 17.42 0.68 37.14
CA PRO A 8 17.19 0.01 35.88
C PRO A 8 16.26 0.91 35.07
N THR A 9 16.82 1.61 34.09
CA THR A 9 16.08 2.19 32.98
C THR A 9 15.54 1.03 32.16
N ASP A 10 14.54 0.34 32.70
CA ASP A 10 13.63 -0.48 31.92
C ASP A 10 12.89 0.53 31.04
N SER A 11 13.53 0.81 29.90
CA SER A 11 13.18 1.89 29.02
C SER A 11 11.71 1.72 28.69
N MET A 12 10.89 2.67 29.16
CA MET A 12 9.52 2.89 28.73
C MET A 12 9.54 3.20 27.23
N THR A 13 9.86 2.16 26.46
CA THR A 13 9.89 2.23 25.02
C THR A 13 8.44 2.26 24.62
N GLY A 14 7.99 3.46 24.26
CA GLY A 14 6.82 3.60 23.40
C GLY A 14 6.97 2.68 22.18
N PRO A 15 5.91 2.51 21.39
CA PRO A 15 6.03 1.80 20.13
C PRO A 15 7.22 2.38 19.35
N ARG A 16 8.00 1.50 18.69
CA ARG A 16 9.42 1.63 18.27
C ARG A 16 9.83 2.93 17.52
N HIS A 17 8.89 3.83 17.27
CA HIS A 17 9.03 5.01 16.45
C HIS A 17 8.79 6.33 17.20
N ILE A 18 8.20 6.33 18.39
CA ILE A 18 7.99 7.56 19.19
C ILE A 18 9.03 7.63 20.31
N GLU A 19 9.81 8.70 20.35
CA GLU A 19 10.78 8.97 21.41
C GLU A 19 10.18 9.95 22.42
N ILE A 20 10.11 9.53 23.69
CA ILE A 20 9.78 10.43 24.80
C ILE A 20 11.07 11.18 25.14
N VAL A 21 11.11 12.48 24.82
CA VAL A 21 12.29 13.32 25.05
C VAL A 21 12.38 13.70 26.52
N ASP A 22 11.22 13.96 27.13
CA ASP A 22 11.13 14.34 28.54
C ASP A 22 9.76 13.99 29.10
N GLU A 23 9.74 13.53 30.35
CA GLU A 23 8.55 13.20 31.10
C GLU A 23 8.71 13.67 32.54
N SER A 24 7.87 14.61 32.93
CA SER A 24 7.74 15.14 34.28
C SER A 24 6.25 15.21 34.63
N ASN A 25 5.92 15.41 35.90
CA ASN A 25 4.54 15.57 36.35
C ASN A 25 3.81 16.74 35.66
N ASP A 26 4.56 17.77 35.25
CA ASP A 26 4.00 19.01 34.69
C ASP A 26 4.18 19.13 33.16
N ARG A 27 4.99 18.26 32.55
CA ARG A 27 5.30 18.32 31.11
C ARG A 27 5.62 16.98 30.51
N LEU A 28 5.17 16.79 29.28
CA LEU A 28 5.42 15.61 28.48
C LEU A 28 5.83 16.01 27.07
N ILE A 29 7.01 15.56 26.63
CA ILE A 29 7.57 15.93 25.33
C ILE A 29 7.77 14.70 24.46
N PHE A 30 7.12 14.68 23.30
CA PHE A 30 7.27 13.65 22.29
C PHE A 30 8.03 14.17 21.07
N SER A 31 9.01 13.41 20.62
CA SER A 31 9.62 13.55 19.30
C SER A 31 8.98 12.54 18.36
N LEU A 32 8.24 13.03 17.37
CA LEU A 32 7.57 12.20 16.38
C LEU A 32 8.40 12.18 15.09
N PRO A 33 8.62 10.99 14.49
CA PRO A 33 9.45 10.85 13.31
C PRO A 33 8.79 11.48 12.09
N SER A 34 9.64 11.95 11.18
CA SER A 34 9.25 12.44 9.87
C SER A 34 8.62 11.33 9.03
N GLY A 35 7.35 11.51 8.68
CA GLY A 35 6.82 10.94 7.47
C GLY A 35 6.20 9.53 7.57
N GLY A 36 5.20 9.29 6.72
CA GLY A 36 4.45 8.04 6.66
C GLY A 36 5.07 7.02 5.69
N LYS A 37 4.59 5.77 5.77
CA LYS A 37 5.02 4.63 4.93
C LYS A 37 5.00 4.93 3.41
N ASN A 38 4.17 5.87 2.97
CA ASN A 38 3.98 6.18 1.55
C ASN A 38 5.04 7.13 0.97
N LEU A 39 5.90 7.75 1.80
CA LEU A 39 6.90 8.71 1.32
C LEU A 39 8.03 8.07 0.54
N THR A 40 8.36 6.81 0.82
CA THR A 40 9.41 6.08 0.09
C THR A 40 9.04 5.93 -1.38
N GLY A 41 7.78 5.62 -1.68
CA GLY A 41 7.29 5.50 -3.06
C GLY A 41 7.39 6.82 -3.83
N LEU A 42 6.99 7.92 -3.20
CA LEU A 42 7.09 9.25 -3.82
C LEU A 42 8.54 9.65 -4.11
N GLY A 43 9.47 9.33 -3.21
CA GLY A 43 10.90 9.58 -3.41
C GLY A 43 11.48 8.78 -4.57
N ILE A 44 11.18 7.47 -4.65
CA ILE A 44 11.62 6.63 -5.77
C ILE A 44 11.06 7.15 -7.09
N MET A 45 9.77 7.53 -7.13
CA MET A 45 9.15 8.09 -8.32
C MET A 45 9.80 9.42 -8.73
N ALA A 46 10.07 10.31 -7.77
CA ALA A 46 10.74 11.58 -8.05
C ALA A 46 12.15 11.36 -8.62
N LEU A 47 12.94 10.47 -8.03
CA LEU A 47 14.28 10.14 -8.53
C LEU A 47 14.22 9.52 -9.94
N PHE A 48 13.31 8.57 -10.15
CA PHE A 48 13.10 7.94 -11.46
C PHE A 48 12.67 8.97 -12.51
N TRP A 49 11.71 9.84 -12.20
CA TRP A 49 11.23 10.87 -13.12
C TRP A 49 12.33 11.88 -13.48
N ASN A 50 13.09 12.37 -12.51
CA ASN A 50 14.19 13.31 -12.79
C ASN A 50 15.32 12.64 -13.57
N GLY A 51 15.61 11.36 -13.31
CA GLY A 51 16.56 10.57 -14.10
C GLY A 51 16.08 10.39 -15.55
N PHE A 52 14.81 10.03 -15.74
CA PHE A 52 14.17 9.95 -17.06
C PHE A 52 14.23 11.31 -17.78
N MET A 53 13.90 12.41 -17.11
CA MET A 53 13.92 13.75 -17.71
C MET A 53 15.33 14.22 -18.07
N SER A 54 16.33 13.89 -17.25
CA SER A 54 17.74 14.18 -17.56
C SER A 54 18.18 13.47 -18.84
N PHE A 55 17.86 12.18 -18.93
CA PHE A 55 18.11 11.39 -20.13
C PHE A 55 17.36 11.94 -21.34
N PHE A 56 16.05 12.16 -21.24
CA PHE A 56 15.22 12.66 -22.34
C PHE A 56 15.65 14.05 -22.84
N THR A 57 16.01 14.95 -21.92
CA THR A 57 16.49 16.30 -22.25
C THR A 57 17.84 16.25 -22.96
N PHE A 58 18.71 15.31 -22.62
CA PHE A 58 19.98 15.12 -23.33
C PHE A 58 19.76 14.80 -24.81
N PHE A 59 18.89 13.82 -25.12
CA PHE A 59 18.61 13.44 -26.51
C PHE A 59 17.88 14.52 -27.28
N VAL A 60 16.78 15.03 -26.73
CA VAL A 60 16.01 16.08 -27.39
C VAL A 60 16.87 17.33 -27.53
N GLY A 61 17.66 17.67 -26.52
CA GLY A 61 18.59 18.80 -26.57
C GLY A 61 19.63 18.68 -27.69
N SER A 62 20.21 17.49 -27.89
CA SER A 62 21.17 17.27 -28.98
C SER A 62 20.56 17.51 -30.36
N GLU A 63 19.36 16.99 -30.61
CA GLU A 63 18.65 17.18 -31.88
C GLU A 63 18.17 18.63 -32.07
N LEU A 64 17.79 19.32 -30.99
CA LEU A 64 17.33 20.70 -31.06
C LEU A 64 18.45 21.69 -31.40
N ILE A 65 19.70 21.40 -31.04
CA ILE A 65 20.85 22.26 -31.35
C ILE A 65 21.10 22.30 -32.87
N ASP A 66 20.88 21.19 -33.56
CA ASP A 66 21.17 21.06 -34.99
C ASP A 66 20.06 21.66 -35.89
N ASN A 67 18.82 21.75 -35.40
CA ASN A 67 17.65 22.13 -36.20
C ASN A 67 17.27 23.64 -36.15
N GLY A 68 18.11 24.48 -35.54
CA GLY A 68 17.96 25.94 -35.54
C GLY A 68 16.98 26.51 -34.48
N PRO A 69 16.99 27.85 -34.29
CA PRO A 69 16.44 28.49 -33.08
C PRO A 69 14.92 28.48 -32.97
N LEU A 70 14.18 28.43 -34.08
CA LEU A 70 12.71 28.39 -34.06
C LEU A 70 12.16 27.01 -33.67
N PHE A 71 12.86 25.93 -34.03
CA PHE A 71 12.51 24.57 -33.64
C PHE A 71 12.82 24.28 -32.16
N PHE A 72 13.75 25.05 -31.58
CA PHE A 72 14.16 24.94 -30.17
C PHE A 72 13.07 25.36 -29.17
N LEU A 73 12.31 26.43 -29.45
CA LEU A 73 11.52 27.11 -28.42
C LEU A 73 10.36 26.25 -27.86
N CYS A 74 9.60 25.58 -28.72
CA CYS A 74 8.42 24.83 -28.29
C CYS A 74 8.78 23.56 -27.48
N PRO A 75 9.72 22.71 -27.92
CA PRO A 75 10.20 21.57 -27.14
C PRO A 75 10.92 21.99 -25.86
N ALA A 76 11.67 23.09 -25.86
CA ALA A 76 12.32 23.62 -24.66
C ALA A 76 11.29 24.03 -23.59
N MET A 77 10.21 24.72 -23.96
CA MET A 77 9.13 25.06 -23.03
C MET A 77 8.44 23.82 -22.48
N PHE A 78 8.21 22.81 -23.32
CA PHE A 78 7.66 21.52 -22.87
C PHE A 78 8.59 20.82 -21.88
N LEU A 79 9.90 20.74 -22.17
CA LEU A 79 10.89 20.16 -21.28
C LEU A 79 10.95 20.89 -19.93
N LEU A 80 10.92 22.22 -19.93
CA LEU A 80 10.90 23.04 -18.73
C LEU A 80 9.72 22.71 -17.81
N LEU A 81 8.52 22.50 -18.37
CA LEU A 81 7.34 22.11 -17.58
C LEU A 81 7.55 20.76 -16.88
N PHE A 82 8.05 19.75 -17.62
CA PHE A 82 8.24 18.39 -17.07
C PHE A 82 9.37 18.33 -16.04
N TRP A 83 10.43 19.12 -16.24
CA TRP A 83 11.45 19.35 -15.23
C TRP A 83 10.89 20.03 -13.99
N GLY A 84 10.05 21.06 -14.17
CA GLY A 84 9.36 21.73 -13.08
C GLY A 84 8.57 20.76 -12.21
N ILE A 85 7.82 19.83 -12.83
CA ILE A 85 7.08 18.77 -12.12
C ILE A 85 8.06 17.85 -11.37
N GLY A 86 9.13 17.39 -12.03
CA GLY A 86 10.12 16.51 -11.42
C GLY A 86 10.82 17.12 -10.20
N ILE A 87 11.27 18.35 -10.32
CA ILE A 87 11.94 19.10 -9.25
C ILE A 87 10.94 19.39 -8.12
N ALA A 88 9.71 19.79 -8.43
CA ALA A 88 8.69 20.03 -7.42
C ALA A 88 8.39 18.76 -6.60
N MET A 89 8.28 17.59 -7.25
CA MET A 89 8.12 16.31 -6.57
C MET A 89 9.32 15.98 -5.66
N ALA A 90 10.54 16.21 -6.13
CA ALA A 90 11.76 15.96 -5.35
C ALA A 90 11.86 16.89 -4.13
N ILE A 91 11.58 18.18 -4.30
CA ILE A 91 11.55 19.17 -3.21
C ILE A 91 10.47 18.80 -2.20
N TYR A 92 9.27 18.44 -2.66
CA TYR A 92 8.18 18.05 -1.78
C TYR A 92 8.51 16.78 -0.99
N TRP A 93 9.08 15.76 -1.64
CA TRP A 93 9.57 14.55 -0.97
C TRP A 93 10.63 14.88 0.10
N LEU A 94 11.62 15.70 -0.24
CA LEU A 94 12.68 16.08 0.70
C LEU A 94 12.12 16.89 1.88
N ARG A 95 11.19 17.83 1.61
CA ARG A 95 10.49 18.62 2.63
C ARG A 95 9.74 17.72 3.60
N MET A 96 9.02 16.71 3.10
CA MET A 96 8.31 15.74 3.93
C MET A 96 9.29 14.85 4.71
N ARG A 97 10.40 14.43 4.09
CA ARG A 97 11.40 13.56 4.72
C ARG A 97 12.19 14.26 5.83
N LEU A 98 12.41 15.57 5.72
CA LEU A 98 13.13 16.39 6.69
C LEU A 98 12.21 17.10 7.69
N SER A 99 10.89 16.86 7.63
CA SER A 99 9.95 17.46 8.58
C SER A 99 9.94 16.70 9.90
N SER A 100 10.26 17.34 11.02
CA SER A 100 10.13 16.74 12.35
C SER A 100 9.04 17.44 13.15
N PHE A 101 8.35 16.66 14.00
CA PHE A 101 7.29 17.16 14.86
C PHE A 101 7.70 16.94 16.31
N LEU A 102 7.61 17.98 17.12
CA LEU A 102 7.79 17.92 18.56
C LEU A 102 6.48 18.35 19.21
N VAL A 103 5.94 17.49 20.05
CA VAL A 103 4.67 17.72 20.75
C VAL A 103 4.98 17.89 22.22
N LEU A 104 4.72 19.08 22.74
CA LEU A 104 4.79 19.40 24.15
C LEU A 104 3.38 19.44 24.71
N VAL A 105 3.13 18.66 25.75
CA VAL A 105 1.88 18.66 26.51
C VAL A 105 2.20 19.10 27.93
N GLU A 106 1.58 20.19 28.37
CA GLU A 106 1.61 20.68 29.74
C GLU A 106 0.18 20.71 30.29
N SER A 107 0.00 20.84 31.60
CA SER A 107 -1.34 20.80 32.20
C SER A 107 -2.29 21.91 31.72
N HIS A 108 -1.77 23.00 31.16
CA HIS A 108 -2.52 24.19 30.76
C HIS A 108 -2.37 24.56 29.26
N ARG A 109 -1.55 23.82 28.50
CA ARG A 109 -1.39 24.05 27.06
C ARG A 109 -0.82 22.84 26.34
N ILE A 110 -1.12 22.75 25.06
CA ILE A 110 -0.41 21.87 24.12
C ILE A 110 0.28 22.73 23.07
N ALA A 111 1.53 22.41 22.77
CA ALA A 111 2.29 23.06 21.71
C ALA A 111 2.80 22.01 20.72
N VAL A 112 2.46 22.19 19.45
CA VAL A 112 2.95 21.36 18.34
C VAL A 112 3.95 22.17 17.54
N GLN A 113 5.23 21.87 17.72
CA GLN A 113 6.30 22.46 16.93
C GLN A 113 6.57 21.61 15.69
N ARG A 114 6.46 22.23 14.51
CA ARG A 114 6.85 21.66 13.23
C ARG A 114 8.17 22.30 12.80
N SER A 115 9.20 21.49 12.61
CA SER A 115 10.46 21.94 12.00
C SER A 115 10.64 21.38 10.60
N VAL A 116 10.82 22.27 9.63
CA VAL A 116 11.09 21.91 8.24
C VAL A 116 12.33 22.68 7.80
N LEU A 117 13.45 21.98 7.61
CA LEU A 117 14.69 22.56 7.08
C LEU A 117 15.19 23.78 7.90
N GLY A 118 15.08 23.72 9.23
CA GLY A 118 15.47 24.81 10.14
C GLY A 118 14.39 25.87 10.38
N TRP A 119 13.34 25.93 9.56
CA TRP A 119 12.18 26.77 9.85
C TRP A 119 11.30 26.09 10.88
N LYS A 120 10.97 26.81 11.95
CA LYS A 120 10.13 26.33 13.05
C LYS A 120 8.81 27.08 13.01
N SER A 121 7.71 26.34 13.04
CA SER A 121 6.36 26.85 13.24
C SER A 121 5.80 26.17 14.48
N ILE A 122 5.26 26.96 15.40
CA ILE A 122 4.69 26.49 16.66
C ILE A 122 3.22 26.84 16.64
N ASP A 123 2.39 25.84 16.92
CA ASP A 123 0.95 25.98 17.10
C ASP A 123 0.65 25.67 18.57
N GLU A 124 0.17 26.65 19.32
CA GLU A 124 -0.12 26.53 20.76
C GLU A 124 -1.62 26.64 21.00
N GLU A 125 -2.15 25.74 21.82
CA GLU A 125 -3.56 25.72 22.19
C GLU A 125 -3.70 25.58 23.72
N PRO A 126 -4.43 26.48 24.40
CA PRO A 126 -4.64 26.41 25.84
C PRO A 126 -5.54 25.24 26.24
N LEU A 127 -5.12 24.48 27.25
CA LEU A 127 -5.87 23.35 27.81
C LEU A 127 -6.59 23.73 29.11
N ASP A 128 -7.68 23.02 29.37
CA ASP A 128 -8.54 23.12 30.56
C ASP A 128 -8.93 21.72 31.09
N GLU A 129 -9.76 21.67 32.13
CA GLU A 129 -10.22 20.43 32.76
C GLU A 129 -11.14 19.56 31.85
N HIS A 130 -11.54 20.07 30.69
CA HIS A 130 -12.38 19.37 29.71
C HIS A 130 -11.59 18.93 28.48
N SER A 131 -10.31 19.28 28.44
CA SER A 131 -9.43 18.97 27.34
C SER A 131 -9.19 17.47 27.24
N SER A 132 -9.19 16.96 26.00
CA SER A 132 -9.02 15.54 25.73
C SER A 132 -8.44 15.30 24.34
N ALA A 133 -7.77 14.17 24.18
CA ALA A 133 -7.23 13.70 22.91
C ALA A 133 -8.10 12.58 22.33
N PHE A 134 -8.40 12.64 21.04
CA PHE A 134 -9.06 11.54 20.32
C PHE A 134 -8.59 11.45 18.87
N LEU A 135 -8.87 10.32 18.23
CA LEU A 135 -8.60 10.15 16.81
C LEU A 135 -9.71 10.78 15.96
N LYS A 136 -9.35 11.79 15.16
CA LYS A 136 -10.23 12.41 14.17
C LYS A 136 -9.90 11.87 12.79
N GLU A 137 -10.91 11.45 12.05
CA GLU A 137 -10.74 11.10 10.65
C GLU A 137 -10.53 12.38 9.83
N GLU A 138 -9.38 12.52 9.17
CA GLU A 138 -9.10 13.67 8.30
C GLU A 138 -9.62 13.43 6.88
N TYR A 139 -9.22 12.29 6.32
CA TYR A 139 -9.61 11.87 4.98
C TYR A 139 -9.51 10.35 4.86
N ARG A 140 -9.90 9.83 3.70
CA ARG A 140 -9.74 8.41 3.36
C ARG A 140 -8.86 8.27 2.12
N GLU A 141 -7.78 7.51 2.22
CA GLU A 141 -6.82 7.27 1.12
C GLU A 141 -6.91 5.85 0.58
N ASN A 142 -7.84 5.54 -0.31
CA ASN A 142 -8.27 4.15 -0.61
C ASN A 142 -9.19 3.55 0.47
N ASP A 143 -10.09 4.32 1.08
CA ASP A 143 -11.18 3.85 1.99
C ASP A 143 -10.88 3.41 3.43
N THR A 144 -9.70 3.73 3.98
CA THR A 144 -9.38 3.63 5.41
C THR A 144 -9.27 5.04 5.91
N PRO A 145 -9.96 5.32 7.00
CA PRO A 145 -9.75 6.57 7.68
C PRO A 145 -8.25 6.74 7.96
N ILE A 146 -7.71 7.83 7.41
CA ILE A 146 -6.44 8.37 7.85
C ILE A 146 -6.80 9.26 9.02
N TYR A 147 -6.55 8.74 10.21
CA TYR A 147 -6.77 9.47 11.44
C TYR A 147 -5.61 10.43 11.71
N SER A 148 -5.93 11.59 12.28
CA SER A 148 -5.02 12.43 13.03
C SER A 148 -5.35 12.30 14.53
N ILE A 149 -4.40 12.65 15.38
CA ILE A 149 -4.66 12.89 16.80
C ILE A 149 -5.15 14.33 16.89
N ARG A 150 -6.35 14.51 17.40
CA ARG A 150 -6.94 15.81 17.70
C ARG A 150 -6.95 15.98 19.21
N VAL A 151 -6.39 17.09 19.68
CA VAL A 151 -6.49 17.51 21.07
C VAL A 151 -7.43 18.70 21.10
N VAL A 152 -8.53 18.56 21.84
CA VAL A 152 -9.50 19.65 22.05
C VAL A 152 -9.02 20.44 23.25
N GLY A 153 -8.78 21.73 23.03
CA GLY A 153 -8.47 22.71 24.06
C GLY A 153 -9.67 23.59 24.38
N SER A 154 -9.40 24.65 25.13
CA SER A 154 -10.41 25.61 25.58
C SER A 154 -10.81 26.64 24.52
N GLN A 155 -9.94 26.94 23.55
CA GLN A 155 -10.18 27.96 22.50
C GLN A 155 -10.33 27.36 21.11
N GLY A 156 -9.88 26.13 20.90
CA GLY A 156 -9.85 25.47 19.62
C GLY A 156 -9.40 24.02 19.72
N ASP A 157 -8.88 23.51 18.60
CA ASP A 157 -8.37 22.17 18.50
C ASP A 157 -7.07 22.13 17.70
N THR A 158 -6.11 21.36 18.20
CA THR A 158 -4.85 21.10 17.48
C THR A 158 -4.86 19.69 16.92
N THR A 159 -4.51 19.56 15.65
CA THR A 159 -4.42 18.27 14.94
C THR A 159 -3.00 17.97 14.50
N PHE A 160 -2.55 16.73 14.76
CA PHE A 160 -1.22 16.26 14.36
C PHE A 160 -1.16 14.74 14.19
N GLY A 161 0.01 14.23 13.80
CA GLY A 161 0.27 12.79 13.76
C GLY A 161 -0.39 12.04 12.60
N THR A 162 -0.92 12.72 11.57
CA THR A 162 -1.59 12.08 10.42
C THR A 162 -0.74 10.99 9.76
N SER A 163 0.59 11.17 9.72
CA SER A 163 1.55 10.22 9.14
C SER A 163 1.89 9.01 10.01
N LEU A 164 1.53 9.01 11.30
CA LEU A 164 1.82 7.92 12.22
C LEU A 164 1.00 6.67 11.85
N ILE A 165 1.51 5.48 12.19
CA ILE A 165 0.74 4.25 12.10
C ILE A 165 -0.37 4.23 13.16
N LYS A 166 -1.35 3.36 13.01
CA LYS A 166 -2.53 3.35 13.89
C LYS A 166 -2.14 3.05 15.34
N GLU A 167 -1.24 2.10 15.53
CA GLU A 167 -0.76 1.67 16.84
C GLU A 167 -0.09 2.82 17.61
N ASP A 168 0.76 3.59 16.91
CA ASP A 168 1.42 4.79 17.43
C ASP A 168 0.41 5.88 17.80
N LYS A 169 -0.64 6.04 16.98
CA LYS A 169 -1.72 7.01 17.22
C LYS A 169 -2.54 6.65 18.45
N ASP A 170 -2.96 5.39 18.55
CA ASP A 170 -3.73 4.88 19.68
C ASP A 170 -2.92 5.01 20.98
N TRP A 171 -1.64 4.63 20.94
CA TRP A 171 -0.74 4.78 22.09
C TRP A 171 -0.55 6.24 22.50
N LEU A 172 -0.24 7.14 21.55
CA LEU A 172 0.02 8.54 21.84
C LEU A 172 -1.23 9.26 22.36
N MET A 173 -2.40 8.97 21.78
CA MET A 173 -3.69 9.45 22.26
C MET A 173 -3.95 9.01 23.70
N ASN A 174 -3.76 7.73 24.02
CA ASN A 174 -3.95 7.22 25.37
C ASN A 174 -2.98 7.88 26.36
N ARG A 175 -1.71 8.02 25.97
CA ARG A 175 -0.68 8.62 26.81
C ARG A 175 -0.97 10.10 27.12
N ILE A 176 -1.44 10.87 26.14
CA ILE A 176 -1.88 12.25 26.34
C ILE A 176 -3.08 12.30 27.28
N ASN A 177 -4.09 11.45 27.08
CA ASN A 177 -5.26 11.40 27.96
C ASN A 177 -4.92 10.98 29.40
N ASP A 178 -3.96 10.07 29.58
CA ASP A 178 -3.47 9.68 30.90
C ASP A 178 -2.79 10.86 31.60
N PHE A 179 -1.94 11.61 30.89
CA PHE A 179 -1.30 12.82 31.41
C PHE A 179 -2.31 13.92 31.78
N LEU A 180 -3.37 14.08 30.99
CA LEU A 180 -4.46 15.03 31.26
C LEU A 180 -5.46 14.55 32.32
N GLY A 181 -5.30 13.34 32.88
CA GLY A 181 -6.22 12.80 33.88
C GLY A 181 -7.62 12.46 33.34
N VAL A 182 -7.77 12.25 32.03
CA VAL A 182 -9.05 11.94 31.39
C VAL A 182 -9.44 10.48 31.68
N SER A 183 -10.55 10.29 32.40
CA SER A 183 -11.07 8.96 32.73
C SER A 183 -11.39 8.14 31.47
N ALA A 184 -11.20 6.82 31.53
CA ALA A 184 -11.44 5.91 30.39
C ALA A 184 -12.86 6.02 29.79
N GLU A 185 -13.84 6.35 30.63
CA GLU A 185 -15.24 6.53 30.22
C GLU A 185 -15.43 7.74 29.29
N LYS A 186 -14.69 8.83 29.51
CA LYS A 186 -14.71 10.03 28.66
C LYS A 186 -13.91 9.87 27.35
N ARG A 187 -13.16 8.78 27.18
CA ARG A 187 -12.35 8.52 25.96
C ARG A 187 -13.19 8.04 24.77
N LEU A 188 -14.49 7.80 24.95
CA LEU A 188 -15.37 7.38 23.87
C LEU A 188 -15.55 8.53 22.86
N PRO A 189 -15.44 8.25 21.55
CA PRO A 189 -15.72 9.26 20.53
C PRO A 189 -17.11 9.86 20.73
N PRO A 190 -17.30 11.17 20.50
CA PRO A 190 -18.60 11.81 20.64
C PRO A 190 -19.66 11.02 19.86
N GLU A 191 -20.79 10.77 20.51
CA GLU A 191 -21.91 9.88 20.13
C GLU A 191 -22.38 10.01 18.66
N ARG A 192 -22.10 11.14 18.01
CA ARG A 192 -22.23 11.32 16.55
C ARG A 192 -21.53 10.25 15.70
N MET A 193 -20.43 9.66 16.18
CA MET A 193 -19.76 8.55 15.47
C MET A 193 -20.44 7.18 15.65
N GLN A 194 -21.32 7.01 16.66
CA GLN A 194 -22.04 5.75 16.86
C GLN A 194 -23.26 5.61 15.95
N LYS A 195 -23.92 6.72 15.60
CA LYS A 195 -25.12 6.71 14.74
C LYS A 195 -24.83 6.21 13.31
N ASP A 196 -23.58 6.32 12.85
CA ASP A 196 -23.14 5.79 11.57
C ASP A 196 -22.79 4.28 11.59
N ARG A 197 -22.80 3.62 12.77
CA ARG A 197 -22.43 2.19 12.92
C ARG A 197 -23.59 1.21 12.75
N GLU A 198 -24.85 1.61 12.98
CA GLU A 198 -26.01 0.72 12.81
C GLU A 198 -26.22 0.18 11.37
N PRO A 199 -26.14 0.99 10.29
CA PRO A 199 -26.29 0.47 8.93
C PRO A 199 -25.16 -0.51 8.56
N LEU A 200 -24.02 -0.47 9.25
CA LEU A 200 -22.88 -1.35 9.02
C LEU A 200 -23.16 -2.81 9.43
N LYS A 201 -23.89 -3.03 10.53
CA LYS A 201 -24.24 -4.38 11.01
C LYS A 201 -25.12 -5.13 10.01
N ASN A 202 -26.12 -4.45 9.46
CA ASN A 202 -27.08 -5.04 8.52
C ASN A 202 -26.42 -5.38 7.16
N VAL A 203 -25.48 -4.54 6.72
CA VAL A 203 -24.72 -4.76 5.48
C VAL A 203 -23.70 -5.91 5.62
N LEU A 204 -23.08 -6.05 6.80
CA LEU A 204 -22.16 -7.15 7.10
C LEU A 204 -22.89 -8.49 7.15
N LYS A 205 -24.11 -8.53 7.71
CA LYS A 205 -24.95 -9.74 7.76
C LYS A 205 -25.27 -10.27 6.36
N LYS A 206 -25.75 -9.40 5.47
CA LYS A 206 -26.09 -9.77 4.07
C LYS A 206 -24.88 -10.25 3.25
N THR A 207 -23.71 -9.64 3.44
CA THR A 207 -22.49 -10.06 2.69
C THR A 207 -21.92 -11.39 3.23
N ALA A 208 -22.12 -11.69 4.51
CA ALA A 208 -21.69 -12.95 5.11
C ALA A 208 -22.53 -14.12 4.56
N GLU A 209 -23.84 -13.95 4.45
CA GLU A 209 -24.77 -14.94 3.89
C GLU A 209 -24.43 -15.29 2.43
N GLU A 210 -24.08 -14.30 1.59
CA GLU A 210 -23.70 -14.53 0.20
C GLU A 210 -22.31 -15.17 0.01
N SER A 211 -21.39 -14.98 0.98
CA SER A 211 -20.04 -15.56 0.95
C SER A 211 -19.99 -17.00 1.48
N GLU A 212 -20.96 -17.39 2.32
CA GLU A 212 -21.11 -18.76 2.81
C GLU A 212 -21.54 -19.74 1.70
N LEU A 213 -22.14 -19.25 0.61
CA LEU A 213 -22.71 -20.04 -0.49
C LEU A 213 -21.71 -20.70 -1.47
N ALA A 214 -20.39 -20.49 -1.34
CA ALA A 214 -19.44 -21.20 -2.20
C ALA A 214 -19.35 -22.68 -1.79
N GLN A 215 -20.16 -23.53 -2.43
CA GLN A 215 -20.14 -24.98 -2.23
C GLN A 215 -18.71 -25.51 -2.44
N ALA A 216 -18.33 -26.53 -1.68
CA ALA A 216 -17.07 -27.24 -1.91
C ALA A 216 -17.11 -27.88 -3.32
N ILE A 217 -16.11 -27.58 -4.15
CA ILE A 217 -16.01 -28.07 -5.54
C ILE A 217 -14.76 -28.92 -5.62
N ALA A 218 -14.90 -30.18 -6.04
CA ALA A 218 -13.74 -31.04 -6.27
C ALA A 218 -12.95 -30.56 -7.51
N PRO A 219 -11.62 -30.73 -7.57
CA PRO A 219 -10.82 -30.28 -8.72
C PRO A 219 -11.29 -30.81 -10.08
N ASN A 220 -11.85 -32.03 -10.11
CA ASN A 220 -12.41 -32.65 -11.33
C ASN A 220 -13.81 -32.15 -11.72
N GLN A 221 -14.44 -31.32 -10.88
CA GLN A 221 -15.74 -30.70 -11.14
C GLN A 221 -15.62 -29.26 -11.65
N LEU A 222 -14.39 -28.75 -11.84
CA LEU A 222 -14.19 -27.44 -12.40
C LEU A 222 -14.66 -27.39 -13.85
N ASP A 223 -15.35 -26.31 -14.20
CA ASP A 223 -15.76 -26.07 -15.57
C ASP A 223 -14.53 -25.99 -16.49
N ALA A 224 -14.69 -26.45 -17.73
CA ALA A 224 -13.61 -26.46 -18.73
C ALA A 224 -13.08 -25.06 -19.08
N ASP A 225 -13.86 -24.00 -18.81
CA ASP A 225 -13.47 -22.59 -18.99
C ASP A 225 -12.93 -21.93 -17.71
N SER A 226 -12.73 -22.69 -16.62
CA SER A 226 -12.14 -22.17 -15.39
C SER A 226 -10.70 -21.71 -15.66
N VAL A 227 -10.35 -20.54 -15.11
CA VAL A 227 -8.98 -20.00 -15.16
C VAL A 227 -8.06 -20.66 -14.12
N VAL A 228 -8.60 -21.52 -13.25
CA VAL A 228 -7.84 -22.21 -12.21
C VAL A 228 -7.11 -23.41 -12.82
N ASN A 229 -5.78 -23.39 -12.72
CA ASN A 229 -4.93 -24.44 -13.25
C ASN A 229 -4.44 -25.34 -12.11
N ILE A 230 -4.88 -26.59 -12.09
CA ILE A 230 -4.46 -27.60 -11.11
C ILE A 230 -3.08 -28.14 -11.49
N ALA A 231 -2.11 -28.05 -10.57
CA ALA A 231 -0.74 -28.51 -10.78
C ALA A 231 -0.43 -29.81 -10.02
N ILE A 232 -1.02 -30.00 -8.83
CA ILE A 232 -0.92 -31.21 -8.01
C ILE A 232 -2.29 -31.44 -7.38
N ASP A 233 -2.83 -32.65 -7.51
CA ASP A 233 -4.10 -33.09 -6.91
C ASP A 233 -3.89 -34.42 -6.18
N GLU A 234 -3.40 -34.34 -4.95
CA GLU A 234 -3.19 -35.46 -4.05
C GLU A 234 -4.07 -35.26 -2.81
N THR A 235 -4.57 -36.34 -2.20
CA THR A 235 -5.44 -36.26 -1.01
C THR A 235 -4.82 -35.46 0.14
N SER A 236 -3.50 -35.52 0.32
CA SER A 236 -2.77 -34.78 1.36
C SER A 236 -2.29 -33.41 0.91
N ARG A 237 -2.38 -33.09 -0.39
CA ARG A 237 -1.77 -31.90 -0.98
C ARG A 237 -2.43 -31.49 -2.28
N LEU A 238 -2.96 -30.27 -2.28
CA LEU A 238 -3.42 -29.61 -3.49
C LEU A 238 -2.52 -28.43 -3.83
N ARG A 239 -2.14 -28.31 -5.11
CA ARG A 239 -1.49 -27.11 -5.64
C ARG A 239 -2.22 -26.65 -6.89
N PHE A 240 -2.62 -25.40 -6.91
CA PHE A 240 -3.16 -24.76 -8.11
C PHE A 240 -2.62 -23.36 -8.28
N TRP A 241 -2.79 -22.79 -9.46
CA TRP A 241 -2.44 -21.40 -9.73
C TRP A 241 -3.49 -20.70 -10.58
N VAL A 242 -3.59 -19.38 -10.40
CA VAL A 242 -4.50 -18.51 -11.14
C VAL A 242 -3.69 -17.36 -11.73
N PRO A 243 -3.87 -17.01 -13.02
CA PRO A 243 -3.18 -15.86 -13.60
C PRO A 243 -3.64 -14.56 -12.91
N LEU A 244 -2.71 -13.64 -12.68
CA LEU A 244 -3.02 -12.36 -12.04
C LEU A 244 -3.86 -11.47 -12.97
N VAL A 245 -3.64 -11.57 -14.28
CA VAL A 245 -4.47 -10.89 -15.29
C VAL A 245 -5.28 -11.97 -16.01
N PRO A 246 -6.63 -11.91 -15.98
CA PRO A 246 -7.47 -12.93 -16.59
C PRO A 246 -7.18 -13.08 -18.09
N GLU A 247 -7.36 -14.30 -18.59
CA GLU A 247 -7.21 -14.58 -20.02
C GLU A 247 -8.37 -13.93 -20.79
N GLY A 248 -8.05 -13.11 -21.80
CA GLY A 248 -9.04 -12.39 -22.58
C GLY A 248 -8.51 -11.10 -23.22
N ASN A 249 -9.44 -10.24 -23.65
CA ASN A 249 -9.17 -8.96 -24.29
C ASN A 249 -8.19 -8.06 -23.54
N PRO A 250 -8.24 -7.88 -22.20
CA PRO A 250 -7.30 -7.00 -21.51
C PRO A 250 -5.86 -7.52 -21.56
N ARG A 251 -5.64 -8.83 -21.37
CA ARG A 251 -4.29 -9.43 -21.47
C ARG A 251 -3.76 -9.34 -22.90
N LEU A 252 -4.62 -9.58 -23.90
CA LEU A 252 -4.25 -9.45 -25.32
C LEU A 252 -3.96 -7.99 -25.71
N LEU A 253 -4.75 -7.04 -25.21
CA LEU A 253 -4.54 -5.62 -25.43
C LEU A 253 -3.21 -5.19 -24.82
N LEU A 254 -2.92 -5.61 -23.58
CA LEU A 254 -1.64 -5.37 -22.93
C LEU A 254 -0.48 -5.98 -23.75
N ARG A 255 -0.64 -7.21 -24.30
CA ARG A 255 0.33 -7.84 -25.25
C ARG A 255 0.59 -6.95 -26.45
N ARG A 256 -0.46 -6.48 -27.10
CA ARG A 256 -0.36 -5.66 -28.31
C ARG A 256 0.30 -4.32 -28.03
N ILE A 257 -0.07 -3.65 -26.93
CA ILE A 257 0.53 -2.37 -26.52
C ILE A 257 2.02 -2.56 -26.25
N ALA A 258 2.41 -3.57 -25.48
CA ALA A 258 3.81 -3.78 -25.17
C ALA A 258 4.65 -4.22 -26.38
N LEU A 259 4.09 -5.06 -27.27
CA LEU A 259 4.75 -5.37 -28.54
C LEU A 259 4.92 -4.14 -29.42
N ALA A 260 3.90 -3.28 -29.50
CA ALA A 260 3.97 -2.05 -30.27
C ALA A 260 5.01 -1.09 -29.68
N LEU A 261 5.03 -0.90 -28.36
CA LEU A 261 6.02 -0.05 -27.67
C LEU A 261 7.43 -0.62 -27.78
N GLY A 262 7.60 -1.93 -27.60
CA GLY A 262 8.89 -2.61 -27.75
C GLY A 262 9.40 -2.53 -29.19
N PHE A 263 8.52 -2.73 -30.18
CA PHE A 263 8.88 -2.59 -31.59
C PHE A 263 9.25 -1.14 -31.94
N ALA A 264 8.44 -0.17 -31.51
CA ALA A 264 8.74 1.25 -31.70
C ALA A 264 10.09 1.62 -31.07
N TRP A 265 10.40 1.09 -29.89
CA TRP A 265 11.70 1.27 -29.24
C TRP A 265 12.84 0.66 -30.07
N CYS A 266 12.71 -0.58 -30.53
CA CYS A 266 13.72 -1.24 -31.36
C CYS A 266 13.96 -0.49 -32.68
N VAL A 267 12.90 0.02 -33.32
CA VAL A 267 13.02 0.84 -34.54
C VAL A 267 13.74 2.15 -34.24
N MET A 268 13.37 2.86 -33.18
CA MET A 268 14.07 4.09 -32.78
C MET A 268 15.54 3.85 -32.50
N MET A 269 15.88 2.81 -31.72
CA MET A 269 17.26 2.42 -31.47
C MET A 269 18.02 2.07 -32.76
N GLY A 270 17.39 1.32 -33.67
CA GLY A 270 17.99 0.97 -34.95
C GLY A 270 18.26 2.19 -35.82
N LEU A 271 17.33 3.16 -35.86
CA LEU A 271 17.50 4.42 -36.57
C LEU A 271 18.61 5.28 -35.95
N THR A 272 18.69 5.34 -34.62
CA THR A 272 19.78 6.02 -33.92
C THR A 272 21.13 5.38 -34.28
N VAL A 273 21.25 4.06 -34.16
CA VAL A 273 22.48 3.32 -34.54
C VAL A 273 22.85 3.57 -36.01
N TYR A 274 21.88 3.51 -36.91
CA TYR A 274 22.09 3.75 -38.34
C TYR A 274 22.54 5.18 -38.65
N SER A 275 21.92 6.18 -38.01
CA SER A 275 22.30 7.59 -38.15
C SER A 275 23.74 7.82 -37.69
N PHE A 276 24.11 7.27 -36.53
CA PHE A 276 25.49 7.31 -36.03
C PHE A 276 26.49 6.59 -36.93
N SER A 277 26.11 5.46 -37.54
CA SER A 277 26.99 4.75 -38.47
C SER A 277 27.27 5.56 -39.75
N ASN A 278 26.33 6.40 -40.18
CA ASN A 278 26.43 7.16 -41.43
C ASN A 278 27.11 8.53 -41.26
N SER A 279 27.25 9.05 -40.04
CA SER A 279 27.88 10.36 -39.81
C SER A 279 29.40 10.35 -39.98
N GLY A 280 30.03 9.20 -40.26
CA GLY A 280 31.45 9.08 -40.61
C GLY A 280 32.44 9.33 -39.46
N GLY A 281 31.95 9.77 -38.29
CA GLY A 281 32.71 9.81 -37.05
C GLY A 281 32.67 8.44 -36.38
N GLY A 282 33.83 7.81 -36.16
CA GLY A 282 33.89 6.52 -35.47
C GLY A 282 33.20 6.59 -34.10
N PHE A 283 32.64 5.47 -33.62
CA PHE A 283 31.91 5.41 -32.36
C PHE A 283 32.82 5.74 -31.16
N PRO A 284 32.72 6.93 -30.54
CA PRO A 284 33.40 7.15 -29.29
C PRO A 284 32.80 6.20 -28.24
N ILE A 285 33.63 5.74 -27.30
CA ILE A 285 33.22 4.82 -26.23
C ILE A 285 32.00 5.33 -25.46
N LEU A 286 31.86 6.65 -25.33
CA LEU A 286 30.74 7.31 -24.69
C LEU A 286 29.40 7.03 -25.40
N ASP A 287 29.37 7.05 -26.74
CA ASP A 287 28.17 6.79 -27.52
C ASP A 287 27.77 5.31 -27.43
N LEU A 288 28.75 4.41 -27.41
CA LEU A 288 28.49 2.98 -27.22
C LEU A 288 27.91 2.69 -25.83
N LEU A 289 28.45 3.32 -24.79
CA LEU A 289 27.93 3.21 -23.42
C LEU A 289 26.52 3.78 -23.31
N LEU A 290 26.27 4.92 -23.93
CA LEU A 290 24.95 5.55 -23.97
C LEU A 290 23.95 4.65 -24.70
N MET A 291 24.30 4.10 -25.87
CA MET A 291 23.47 3.14 -26.60
C MET A 291 23.19 1.87 -25.79
N ALA A 292 24.15 1.38 -25.02
CA ALA A 292 23.94 0.25 -24.11
C ALA A 292 22.91 0.60 -23.03
N ILE A 293 23.02 1.79 -22.41
CA ILE A 293 22.04 2.27 -21.43
C ILE A 293 20.67 2.41 -22.07
N MET A 294 20.54 3.05 -23.24
CA MET A 294 19.26 3.15 -23.96
C MET A 294 18.69 1.76 -24.28
N GLY A 295 19.52 0.87 -24.83
CA GLY A 295 19.13 -0.50 -25.15
C GLY A 295 18.55 -1.20 -23.93
N THR A 296 19.20 -1.06 -22.77
CA THR A 296 18.70 -1.66 -21.52
C THR A 296 17.44 -1.00 -20.97
N THR A 297 17.29 0.33 -21.05
CA THR A 297 16.11 1.03 -20.51
C THR A 297 14.85 0.72 -21.30
N GLY A 298 14.93 0.56 -22.63
CA GLY A 298 13.78 0.12 -23.42
C GLY A 298 13.40 -1.34 -23.26
N VAL A 299 14.32 -2.18 -22.78
CA VAL A 299 14.02 -3.57 -22.42
C VAL A 299 13.23 -3.62 -21.11
N ILE A 300 13.34 -2.63 -20.22
CA ILE A 300 12.61 -2.61 -18.94
C ILE A 300 11.09 -2.67 -19.14
N PRO A 301 10.42 -1.82 -19.95
CA PRO A 301 9.00 -1.94 -20.22
C PRO A 301 8.60 -3.32 -20.78
N LEU A 302 9.42 -3.90 -21.66
CA LEU A 302 9.18 -5.23 -22.20
C LEU A 302 9.29 -6.31 -21.11
N LEU A 303 10.27 -6.20 -20.20
CA LEU A 303 10.42 -7.11 -19.06
C LEU A 303 9.29 -6.96 -18.05
N VAL A 304 8.91 -5.73 -17.70
CA VAL A 304 7.75 -5.45 -16.84
C VAL A 304 6.49 -6.06 -17.47
N TYR A 305 6.37 -5.93 -18.79
CA TYR A 305 5.27 -6.51 -19.53
C TYR A 305 5.26 -8.06 -19.50
N ILE A 306 6.40 -8.70 -19.79
CA ILE A 306 6.55 -10.16 -19.71
C ILE A 306 6.27 -10.63 -18.28
N ALA A 307 6.74 -9.89 -17.28
CA ALA A 307 6.50 -10.19 -15.87
C ALA A 307 5.02 -10.08 -15.50
N ALA A 308 4.33 -9.03 -15.94
CA ALA A 308 2.89 -8.86 -15.72
C ALA A 308 2.08 -9.94 -16.47
N GLY A 309 2.46 -10.27 -17.70
CA GLY A 309 1.83 -11.33 -18.49
C GLY A 309 2.06 -12.74 -17.94
N SER A 310 3.12 -12.93 -17.15
CA SER A 310 3.46 -14.18 -16.47
C SER A 310 3.10 -14.17 -14.99
N ALA A 311 2.48 -13.08 -14.51
CA ALA A 311 2.14 -12.94 -13.12
C ALA A 311 1.02 -13.92 -12.76
N ARG A 312 1.19 -14.63 -11.65
CA ARG A 312 0.24 -15.64 -11.18
C ARG A 312 0.25 -15.76 -9.67
N ILE A 313 -0.85 -16.20 -9.10
CA ILE A 313 -0.95 -16.53 -7.68
C ILE A 313 -0.97 -18.05 -7.59
N THR A 314 0.00 -18.63 -6.87
CA THR A 314 0.05 -20.07 -6.60
C THR A 314 -0.42 -20.31 -5.18
N VAL A 315 -1.41 -21.19 -5.03
CA VAL A 315 -1.94 -21.60 -3.74
C VAL A 315 -1.59 -23.07 -3.55
N THR A 316 -0.96 -23.39 -2.43
CA THR A 316 -0.69 -24.77 -2.05
C THR A 316 -1.33 -25.03 -0.69
N ILE A 317 -2.13 -26.08 -0.60
CA ILE A 317 -2.87 -26.48 0.60
C ILE A 317 -2.38 -27.87 0.99
N TRP A 318 -1.99 -28.05 2.25
CA TRP A 318 -1.55 -29.35 2.79
C TRP A 318 -1.78 -29.41 4.31
N ASP A 319 -1.43 -30.53 4.94
CA ASP A 319 -1.68 -30.83 6.37
C ASP A 319 -1.23 -29.75 7.39
N LYS A 320 -0.24 -28.91 7.06
CA LYS A 320 0.24 -27.82 7.94
C LYS A 320 -0.50 -26.50 7.74
N GLY A 321 -1.17 -26.28 6.60
CA GLY A 321 -1.86 -25.03 6.30
C GLY A 321 -1.88 -24.65 4.83
N VAL A 322 -2.11 -23.37 4.57
CA VAL A 322 -2.25 -22.79 3.22
C VAL A 322 -1.09 -21.83 2.94
N ASP A 323 -0.39 -22.07 1.84
CA ASP A 323 0.71 -21.25 1.35
C ASP A 323 0.31 -20.53 0.06
N VAL A 324 0.27 -19.20 0.12
CA VAL A 324 -0.08 -18.32 -1.01
C VAL A 324 1.17 -17.59 -1.45
N ARG A 325 1.53 -17.74 -2.72
CA ARG A 325 2.68 -17.07 -3.33
C ARG A 325 2.25 -16.25 -4.53
N TRP A 326 2.55 -14.96 -4.51
CA TRP A 326 2.34 -14.06 -5.65
C TRP A 326 3.60 -14.06 -6.49
N HIS A 327 3.51 -14.54 -7.72
CA HIS A 327 4.62 -14.55 -8.66
C HIS A 327 4.51 -13.34 -9.58
N TRP A 328 5.54 -12.50 -9.55
CA TRP A 328 5.93 -11.57 -10.61
C TRP A 328 7.14 -12.20 -11.28
N TRP A 329 6.87 -13.07 -12.27
CA TRP A 329 7.89 -13.93 -12.89
C TRP A 329 8.58 -14.87 -11.88
N MET A 330 9.88 -14.71 -11.61
CA MET A 330 10.62 -15.56 -10.65
C MET A 330 10.45 -15.12 -9.19
N TRP A 331 10.00 -13.88 -8.96
CA TRP A 331 10.01 -13.26 -7.63
C TRP A 331 8.61 -13.06 -7.10
N GLY A 332 8.51 -12.90 -5.79
CA GLY A 332 7.35 -12.30 -5.16
C GLY A 332 7.01 -12.88 -3.79
N PRO A 333 6.18 -12.16 -3.03
CA PRO A 333 5.95 -12.45 -1.63
C PRO A 333 5.32 -13.83 -1.45
N ARG A 334 5.56 -14.40 -0.28
CA ARG A 334 5.01 -15.69 0.14
C ARG A 334 4.36 -15.50 1.51
N HIS A 335 3.15 -16.01 1.67
CA HIS A 335 2.42 -15.98 2.92
C HIS A 335 1.89 -17.37 3.26
N PHE A 336 2.34 -17.87 4.41
CA PHE A 336 1.90 -19.12 4.98
C PHE A 336 0.92 -18.86 6.12
N THR A 337 -0.22 -19.55 6.08
CA THR A 337 -1.27 -19.48 7.08
C THR A 337 -1.49 -20.87 7.66
N PRO A 338 -1.13 -21.12 8.95
CA PRO A 338 -1.34 -22.40 9.60
C PRO A 338 -2.83 -22.79 9.61
N LEU A 339 -3.12 -24.08 9.47
CA LEU A 339 -4.49 -24.60 9.44
C LEU A 339 -5.30 -24.17 10.69
N SER A 340 -4.66 -24.17 11.86
CA SER A 340 -5.25 -23.77 13.15
C SER A 340 -5.61 -22.29 13.27
N LYS A 341 -5.11 -21.43 12.36
CA LYS A 341 -5.40 -20.00 12.36
C LYS A 341 -6.44 -19.60 11.33
N ILE A 342 -6.75 -20.50 10.39
CA ILE A 342 -7.79 -20.25 9.38
C ILE A 342 -9.11 -20.16 10.12
N GLU A 343 -9.91 -19.16 9.79
CA GLU A 343 -11.26 -19.02 10.33
C GLU A 343 -12.28 -19.35 9.23
N LYS A 344 -12.08 -18.79 8.03
CA LYS A 344 -12.99 -18.96 6.90
C LYS A 344 -12.34 -18.63 5.56
N VAL A 345 -12.90 -19.16 4.49
CA VAL A 345 -12.63 -18.75 3.10
C VAL A 345 -13.79 -17.91 2.62
N VAL A 346 -13.53 -16.69 2.16
CA VAL A 346 -14.57 -15.72 1.74
C VAL A 346 -14.35 -15.25 0.31
N ILE A 347 -15.45 -15.05 -0.41
CA ILE A 347 -15.47 -14.30 -1.66
C ILE A 347 -15.80 -12.85 -1.31
N CYS A 348 -14.97 -11.93 -1.77
CA CYS A 348 -15.13 -10.50 -1.61
C CYS A 348 -15.53 -9.87 -2.94
N GLU A 349 -16.64 -9.12 -2.92
CA GLU A 349 -17.15 -8.36 -4.06
C GLU A 349 -16.40 -7.04 -4.26
N PRO A 350 -16.17 -6.61 -5.53
CA PRO A 350 -15.74 -5.26 -5.85
C PRO A 350 -16.91 -4.32 -5.62
N ARG A 351 -16.99 -3.71 -4.43
CA ARG A 351 -18.07 -2.77 -4.15
C ARG A 351 -17.81 -1.43 -4.83
N ARG A 352 -18.54 -1.19 -5.93
CA ARG A 352 -18.62 0.08 -6.67
C ARG A 352 -19.36 1.21 -5.94
N ASN A 353 -19.95 0.94 -4.77
CA ASN A 353 -20.55 1.96 -3.91
C ASN A 353 -20.65 1.42 -2.48
N GLN A 354 -19.79 1.88 -1.57
CA GLN A 354 -20.10 2.20 -0.17
C GLN A 354 -18.80 2.36 0.63
N ARG A 355 -18.50 3.63 0.90
CA ARG A 355 -17.82 4.30 2.02
C ARG A 355 -17.14 3.52 3.16
N HIS A 356 -17.26 2.21 3.37
CA HIS A 356 -16.65 1.49 4.49
C HIS A 356 -16.30 0.05 4.08
N LYS A 357 -15.01 -0.27 3.89
CA LYS A 357 -14.36 -1.60 4.09
C LYS A 357 -12.90 -1.59 3.62
N ARG A 358 -11.95 -1.24 4.50
CA ARG A 358 -10.48 -1.38 4.26
C ARG A 358 -9.89 -2.54 5.05
N GLU A 359 -9.72 -3.68 4.38
CA GLU A 359 -8.66 -4.68 4.69
C GLU A 359 -8.06 -5.35 3.44
N LEU A 360 -8.57 -5.08 2.24
CA LEU A 360 -8.10 -5.71 1.00
C LEU A 360 -7.53 -4.65 0.05
N ASN A 361 -6.28 -4.26 0.29
CA ASN A 361 -5.52 -3.24 -0.47
C ASN A 361 -5.19 -3.62 -1.93
N PHE A 362 -5.87 -4.60 -2.52
CA PHE A 362 -5.62 -5.04 -3.90
C PHE A 362 -6.89 -5.38 -4.69
N ALA A 363 -8.10 -5.12 -4.18
CA ALA A 363 -9.31 -5.38 -4.95
C ALA A 363 -9.40 -4.39 -6.13
N PRO A 364 -9.44 -4.86 -7.40
CA PRO A 364 -9.65 -4.00 -8.56
C PRO A 364 -11.05 -3.42 -8.56
N ALA A 365 -11.23 -2.25 -9.19
CA ALA A 365 -12.47 -1.50 -9.24
C ALA A 365 -13.73 -2.29 -9.67
N ASP A 366 -13.55 -3.42 -10.38
CA ASP A 366 -14.64 -4.31 -10.83
C ASP A 366 -14.34 -5.83 -10.65
N GLY A 367 -13.37 -6.22 -9.81
CA GLY A 367 -13.00 -7.65 -9.65
C GLY A 367 -13.39 -8.29 -8.32
N TYR A 368 -13.98 -9.48 -8.38
CA TYR A 368 -14.19 -10.33 -7.20
C TYR A 368 -12.85 -10.96 -6.80
N CYS A 369 -12.60 -11.12 -5.50
CA CYS A 369 -11.42 -11.81 -5.01
C CYS A 369 -11.80 -12.88 -3.99
N CYS A 370 -11.08 -14.00 -4.01
CA CYS A 370 -11.15 -15.03 -2.98
C CYS A 370 -10.10 -14.74 -1.93
N CYS A 371 -10.47 -14.75 -0.65
CA CYS A 371 -9.59 -14.47 0.47
C CYS A 371 -9.68 -15.56 1.53
N LEU A 372 -8.54 -15.92 2.08
CA LEU A 372 -8.41 -16.74 3.27
C LEU A 372 -8.35 -15.83 4.49
N VAL A 373 -9.35 -15.88 5.37
CA VAL A 373 -9.39 -15.11 6.61
C VAL A 373 -8.81 -15.96 7.73
N ALA A 374 -7.79 -15.42 8.40
CA ALA A 374 -7.20 -16.00 9.59
C ALA A 374 -7.20 -14.98 10.73
N SER A 375 -7.08 -15.46 11.97
CA SER A 375 -7.18 -14.64 13.18
C SER A 375 -6.29 -13.42 13.24
N SER A 376 -5.13 -13.46 12.57
CA SER A 376 -4.19 -12.33 12.52
C SER A 376 -4.23 -11.53 11.22
N ARG A 377 -4.76 -12.10 10.12
CA ARG A 377 -4.61 -11.53 8.79
C ARG A 377 -5.51 -12.17 7.74
N THR A 378 -5.95 -11.37 6.78
CA THR A 378 -6.60 -11.81 5.54
C THR A 378 -5.59 -11.97 4.40
N THR A 379 -5.58 -13.13 3.74
CA THR A 379 -4.67 -13.47 2.64
C THR A 379 -5.45 -13.63 1.33
N THR A 380 -5.16 -12.80 0.33
CA THR A 380 -5.85 -12.83 -0.97
C THR A 380 -5.32 -13.92 -1.89
N MET A 381 -6.19 -14.82 -2.35
CA MET A 381 -5.86 -15.95 -3.21
C MET A 381 -6.15 -15.69 -4.71
N THR A 382 -7.02 -14.74 -5.04
CA THR A 382 -7.25 -14.27 -6.42
C THR A 382 -7.33 -12.75 -6.48
N ILE A 383 -6.81 -12.14 -7.55
CA ILE A 383 -6.89 -10.69 -7.79
C ILE A 383 -7.21 -10.47 -9.27
N PHE A 384 -7.96 -9.41 -9.61
CA PHE A 384 -8.35 -9.04 -11.00
C PHE A 384 -9.15 -10.07 -11.79
N ASN A 385 -9.58 -11.16 -11.17
CA ASN A 385 -10.38 -12.18 -11.83
C ASN A 385 -11.88 -11.92 -11.64
N GLY A 386 -12.70 -12.53 -12.50
CA GLY A 386 -14.16 -12.44 -12.40
C GLY A 386 -14.72 -13.22 -11.21
N ARG A 387 -16.01 -13.01 -10.91
CA ARG A 387 -16.75 -13.74 -9.86
C ARG A 387 -16.57 -15.25 -9.92
N LYS A 388 -16.68 -15.82 -11.12
CA LYS A 388 -16.53 -17.27 -11.37
C LYS A 388 -15.20 -17.80 -10.86
N ALA A 389 -14.08 -17.20 -11.27
CA ALA A 389 -12.76 -17.60 -10.82
C ALA A 389 -12.56 -17.50 -9.30
N ALA A 390 -13.15 -16.48 -8.66
CA ALA A 390 -13.13 -16.36 -7.21
C ALA A 390 -13.96 -17.44 -6.52
N MET A 391 -15.10 -17.83 -7.11
CA MET A 391 -15.92 -18.96 -6.67
C MET A 391 -15.21 -20.29 -6.81
N ASP A 392 -14.57 -20.55 -7.96
CA ASP A 392 -13.81 -21.77 -8.22
C ASP A 392 -12.69 -21.94 -7.20
N VAL A 393 -11.88 -20.88 -6.99
CA VAL A 393 -10.81 -20.92 -5.99
C VAL A 393 -11.36 -21.12 -4.58
N ALA A 394 -12.48 -20.48 -4.22
CA ALA A 394 -13.10 -20.66 -2.91
C ALA A 394 -13.59 -22.11 -2.72
N GLY A 395 -14.29 -22.66 -3.71
CA GLY A 395 -14.86 -24.02 -3.67
C GLY A 395 -13.78 -25.09 -3.59
N ILE A 396 -12.74 -25.00 -4.41
CA ILE A 396 -11.59 -25.92 -4.37
C ILE A 396 -10.85 -25.83 -3.03
N THR A 397 -10.62 -24.60 -2.55
CA THR A 397 -9.92 -24.39 -1.26
C THR A 397 -10.71 -25.00 -0.11
N ARG A 398 -12.04 -24.82 -0.09
CA ARG A 398 -12.93 -25.42 0.91
C ARG A 398 -12.91 -26.94 0.83
N HIS A 399 -13.07 -27.50 -0.37
CA HIS A 399 -13.04 -28.95 -0.60
C HIS A 399 -11.75 -29.58 -0.05
N GLN A 400 -10.59 -28.99 -0.36
CA GLN A 400 -9.32 -29.52 0.13
C GLN A 400 -9.17 -29.40 1.66
N LEU A 401 -9.61 -28.29 2.25
CA LEU A 401 -9.57 -28.12 3.70
C LEU A 401 -10.47 -29.16 4.40
N GLU A 402 -11.65 -29.43 3.85
CA GLU A 402 -12.55 -30.48 4.34
C GLU A 402 -11.93 -31.87 4.23
N GLN A 403 -11.26 -32.20 3.11
CA GLN A 403 -10.53 -33.46 2.97
C GLN A 403 -9.40 -33.63 4.00
N LEU A 404 -8.77 -32.53 4.43
CA LEU A 404 -7.76 -32.51 5.49
C LEU A 404 -8.37 -32.57 6.90
N GLY A 405 -9.69 -32.72 7.03
CA GLY A 405 -10.40 -32.80 8.30
C GLY A 405 -10.72 -31.45 8.93
N TYR A 406 -10.56 -30.34 8.21
CA TYR A 406 -10.92 -29.01 8.69
C TYR A 406 -12.39 -28.72 8.37
N SER A 407 -13.24 -28.64 9.40
CA SER A 407 -14.63 -28.23 9.27
C SER A 407 -14.80 -26.75 9.59
N PHE A 408 -15.35 -25.96 8.67
CA PHE A 408 -15.74 -24.59 8.99
C PHE A 408 -16.90 -24.60 10.00
N PRO A 409 -16.87 -23.75 11.05
CA PRO A 409 -17.99 -23.65 11.97
C PRO A 409 -19.25 -23.25 11.20
N ASN A 410 -20.27 -24.10 11.24
CA ASN A 410 -21.53 -23.90 10.54
C ASN A 410 -22.30 -22.79 11.28
N ARG A 411 -22.18 -21.54 10.83
CA ARG A 411 -22.77 -20.38 11.54
C ARG A 411 -24.28 -20.28 11.47
N SER A 412 -24.94 -21.12 10.66
CA SER A 412 -26.40 -21.14 10.55
C SER A 412 -27.11 -21.45 11.87
N THR A 413 -26.43 -21.99 12.90
CA THR A 413 -27.04 -22.29 14.21
C THR A 413 -26.84 -21.20 15.27
N GLU A 414 -26.02 -20.18 15.05
CA GLU A 414 -25.61 -19.21 16.09
C GLU A 414 -26.38 -17.87 16.02
N TYR A 415 -27.15 -17.63 14.94
CA TYR A 415 -27.91 -16.39 14.73
C TYR A 415 -29.43 -16.52 14.97
N ASP A 416 -29.92 -17.73 15.24
CA ASP A 416 -31.32 -18.01 15.55
C ASP A 416 -31.61 -18.10 17.06
N SER A 417 -30.61 -17.82 17.91
CA SER A 417 -30.72 -17.62 19.36
C SER A 417 -30.37 -16.19 19.74
#